data_AF-A0A9D7S4Y6-F1
#
_entry.id   AF-A0A9D7S4Y6-F1
#
_cell.length_a   1.000
_cell.length_b   1.000
_cell.length_c   1.000
_cell.angle_alpha   90.00
_cell.angle_beta   90.00
_cell.angle_gamma   90.00
#
_symmetry.space_group_name_H-M   'P 1'
#
loop_
_entity.id
_entity.type
_entity.pdbx_description
1 polymer ?
#
loop_
_entity_poly.entity_id
_entity_poly.type
_entity_poly.pdbx_seq_one_letter_code
_entity_poly.pdbx_strand_id
1 'polypeptide(L)'
;MTFIQLVFPVLLNKSWNGNSMISPKTSIEVNGEILEPFDNWYYVYKYLNKSETLAGKIYASVCKVVEVDEENIIAKRYSETKYAKEVGMIFRELWLLDTQNTNTNIPFRNRAEKGFILRQTLVNHN
;
A
#
# COMPACT_ATOMS: atom_id res chain seq x y z
N MET A 1 -0.62 -16.41 6.62
CA MET A 1 0.20 -15.97 5.47
C MET A 1 1.29 -15.06 6.00
N THR A 2 2.51 -15.19 5.49
CA THR A 2 3.67 -14.41 5.95
C THR A 2 4.12 -13.49 4.83
N PHE A 3 4.37 -12.22 5.11
CA PHE A 3 4.92 -11.25 4.16
C PHE A 3 5.94 -10.36 4.87
N ILE A 4 6.88 -9.82 4.10
CA ILE A 4 8.03 -9.06 4.62
C ILE A 4 7.71 -7.57 4.52
N GLN A 5 7.35 -6.99 5.67
CA GLN A 5 6.93 -5.58 5.79
C GLN A 5 8.10 -4.59 5.74
N LEU A 6 9.25 -4.97 6.28
CA LEU A 6 10.45 -4.14 6.38
C LEU A 6 11.69 -5.01 6.23
N VAL A 7 12.74 -4.45 5.62
CA VAL A 7 14.05 -5.08 5.49
C VAL A 7 15.15 -4.18 6.03
N PHE A 8 16.12 -4.79 6.71
CA PHE A 8 17.32 -4.12 7.23
C PHE A 8 18.53 -4.32 6.30
N PRO A 9 19.51 -3.39 6.28
CA PRO A 9 19.41 -2.04 6.82
C PRO A 9 18.33 -1.23 6.08
N VAL A 10 17.75 -0.25 6.78
CA VAL A 10 16.76 0.69 6.24
C VAL A 10 17.50 1.75 5.44
N LEU A 11 17.38 1.69 4.11
CA LEU A 11 18.09 2.55 3.16
C LEU A 11 17.11 3.14 2.16
N LEU A 12 17.28 4.41 1.82
CA LEU A 12 16.45 5.09 0.83
C LEU A 12 16.54 4.36 -0.52
N ASN A 13 15.41 4.23 -1.22
CA ASN A 13 15.30 3.53 -2.50
C ASN A 13 15.66 2.03 -2.50
N LYS A 14 16.01 1.44 -1.35
CA LYS A 14 16.16 -0.01 -1.26
C LYS A 14 14.80 -0.66 -1.50
N SER A 15 14.79 -1.66 -2.39
CA SER A 15 13.60 -2.41 -2.74
C SER A 15 13.70 -3.88 -2.39
N TRP A 16 12.55 -4.52 -2.22
CA TRP A 16 12.44 -5.96 -1.97
C TRP A 16 11.08 -6.49 -2.43
N ASN A 17 11.01 -7.80 -2.65
CA ASN A 17 9.73 -8.48 -2.85
C ASN A 17 9.13 -8.80 -1.47
N GLY A 18 8.24 -7.94 -0.98
CA GLY A 18 7.54 -8.13 0.30
C GLY A 18 6.58 -9.33 0.29
N ASN A 19 6.10 -9.70 -0.89
CA ASN A 19 5.15 -10.79 -1.10
C ASN A 19 5.81 -12.09 -1.58
N SER A 20 7.11 -12.27 -1.36
CA SER A 20 7.88 -13.42 -1.87
C SER A 20 7.33 -14.80 -1.45
N MET A 21 6.55 -14.84 -0.38
CA MET A 21 5.92 -16.06 0.16
C MET A 21 4.43 -16.18 -0.23
N ILE A 22 3.93 -15.30 -1.08
CA ILE A 22 2.55 -15.28 -1.57
C ILE A 22 2.58 -15.56 -3.08
N SER A 23 1.76 -16.51 -3.52
CA SER A 23 1.61 -16.77 -4.96
C SER A 23 1.01 -15.54 -5.64
N PRO A 24 1.56 -15.06 -6.77
CA PRO A 24 0.95 -13.97 -7.55
C PRO A 24 -0.48 -14.28 -8.00
N LYS A 25 -0.81 -15.58 -8.16
CA LYS A 25 -2.16 -16.06 -8.52
C LYS A 25 -3.14 -16.15 -7.34
N THR A 26 -2.76 -15.61 -6.18
CA THR A 26 -3.68 -15.58 -5.04
C THR A 26 -4.79 -14.61 -5.35
N SER A 27 -6.03 -15.09 -5.32
CA SER A 27 -7.21 -14.27 -5.50
C SER A 27 -7.93 -14.02 -4.18
N ILE A 28 -8.61 -12.88 -4.10
CA ILE A 28 -9.48 -12.53 -2.97
C ILE A 28 -10.88 -12.21 -3.51
N GLU A 29 -11.90 -12.65 -2.78
CA GLU A 29 -13.29 -12.31 -3.10
C GLU A 29 -13.72 -11.11 -2.27
N VAL A 30 -14.24 -10.08 -2.93
CA VAL A 30 -14.79 -8.88 -2.29
C VAL A 30 -16.14 -8.59 -2.91
N ASN A 31 -17.21 -8.77 -2.12
CA ASN A 31 -18.59 -8.56 -2.56
C ASN A 31 -18.97 -9.36 -3.84
N GLY A 32 -18.54 -10.62 -3.92
CA GLY A 32 -18.78 -11.50 -5.08
C GLY A 32 -17.83 -11.29 -6.27
N GLU A 33 -16.90 -10.35 -6.18
CA GLU A 33 -15.92 -10.07 -7.23
C GLU A 33 -14.55 -10.62 -6.87
N ILE A 34 -13.89 -11.25 -7.84
CA ILE A 34 -12.55 -11.84 -7.68
C ILE A 34 -11.50 -10.80 -8.08
N LEU A 35 -10.57 -10.52 -7.19
CA LEU A 35 -9.42 -9.65 -7.43
C LEU A 35 -8.12 -10.44 -7.30
N GLU A 36 -7.16 -10.13 -8.15
CA GLU A 36 -5.77 -10.61 -8.06
C GLU A 36 -4.88 -9.44 -7.61
N PRO A 37 -4.59 -9.33 -6.30
CA PRO A 37 -3.89 -8.17 -5.76
C PRO A 37 -2.38 -8.23 -5.92
N PHE A 38 -1.75 -9.40 -5.78
CA PHE A 38 -0.31 -9.52 -5.48
C PHE A 38 0.59 -9.68 -6.71
N ASP A 39 0.13 -9.27 -7.88
CA ASP A 39 0.96 -9.32 -9.09
C ASP A 39 1.94 -8.15 -9.13
N ASN A 40 3.23 -8.43 -9.29
CA ASN A 40 4.34 -7.46 -9.46
C ASN A 40 4.55 -6.41 -8.34
N TRP A 41 4.31 -6.75 -7.07
CA TRP A 41 4.58 -5.81 -5.98
C TRP A 41 6.07 -5.72 -5.64
N TYR A 42 6.63 -4.52 -5.77
CA TYR A 42 8.00 -4.20 -5.40
C TYR A 42 8.02 -3.07 -4.37
N TYR A 43 8.36 -3.46 -3.14
CA TYR A 43 8.35 -2.59 -1.98
C TYR A 43 9.58 -1.69 -2.06
N VAL A 44 9.43 -0.41 -1.75
CA VAL A 44 10.54 0.56 -1.78
C VAL A 44 10.39 1.59 -0.66
N TYR A 45 11.50 1.87 0.03
CA TYR A 45 11.56 3.00 0.95
C TYR A 45 11.57 4.32 0.18
N LYS A 46 10.51 5.13 0.32
CA LYS A 46 10.37 6.42 -0.38
C LYS A 46 10.94 7.61 0.38
N TYR A 47 10.85 7.61 1.70
CA TYR A 47 11.59 8.54 2.54
C TYR A 47 11.88 7.91 3.90
N LEU A 48 12.89 8.45 4.57
CA LEU A 48 13.33 8.05 5.89
C LEU A 48 13.40 9.29 6.80
N ASN A 49 13.30 9.07 8.11
CA ASN A 49 13.54 10.09 9.16
C ASN A 49 12.78 11.40 8.95
N LYS A 50 11.56 11.34 8.40
CA LYS A 50 10.72 12.53 8.20
C LYS A 50 9.79 12.71 9.39
N SER A 51 9.68 13.93 9.91
CA SER A 51 8.65 14.25 10.91
C SER A 51 7.28 14.35 10.25
N GLU A 52 6.28 13.68 10.82
CA GLU A 52 4.90 13.75 10.34
C GLU A 52 3.90 13.91 11.49
N THR A 53 2.80 14.61 11.21
CA THR A 53 1.67 14.70 12.13
C THR A 53 0.54 13.84 11.59
N LEU A 54 0.05 12.91 12.42
CA LEU A 54 -1.03 12.00 12.08
C LEU A 54 -1.99 11.89 13.26
N ALA A 55 -3.29 12.08 12.99
CA ALA A 55 -4.34 12.08 14.03
C ALA A 55 -4.03 13.01 15.22
N GLY A 56 -3.36 14.15 14.98
CA GLY A 56 -3.00 15.13 16.02
C GLY A 56 -1.75 14.78 16.84
N LYS A 57 -1.11 13.62 16.63
CA LYS A 57 0.17 13.24 17.25
C LYS A 57 1.33 13.49 16.29
N ILE A 58 2.43 14.03 16.83
CA ILE A 58 3.67 14.26 16.07
C ILE A 58 4.57 13.03 16.22
N TYR A 59 5.03 12.51 15.09
CA TYR A 59 6.02 11.44 14.98
C TYR A 59 7.29 12.03 14.40
N ALA A 60 8.34 12.16 15.22
CA ALA A 60 9.57 12.86 14.83
C ALA A 60 10.38 12.16 13.72
N SER A 61 10.30 10.82 13.66
CA SER A 61 11.00 10.02 12.66
C SER A 61 10.09 8.94 12.08
N VAL A 62 9.68 9.15 10.84
CA VAL A 62 8.82 8.25 10.06
C VAL A 62 9.55 7.83 8.78
N CYS A 63 9.42 6.55 8.43
CA CYS A 63 9.72 6.05 7.10
C CYS A 63 8.45 5.68 6.34
N LYS A 64 8.45 5.90 5.04
CA LYS A 64 7.38 5.46 4.12
C LYS A 64 7.89 4.37 3.21
N VAL A 65 7.10 3.31 3.11
CA VAL A 65 7.24 2.25 2.14
C VAL A 65 6.10 2.37 1.15
N VAL A 66 6.42 2.41 -0.14
CA VAL A 66 5.42 2.17 -1.20
C VAL A 66 5.62 0.73 -1.63
N GLU A 67 4.56 -0.08 -1.47
CA GLU A 67 4.58 -1.52 -1.73
C GLU A 67 4.26 -1.81 -3.21
N VAL A 68 3.36 -1.01 -3.78
CA VAL A 68 3.01 -0.99 -5.21
C VAL A 68 2.41 0.39 -5.55
N ASP A 69 2.66 0.87 -6.75
CA ASP A 69 1.97 2.03 -7.33
C ASP A 69 1.88 1.84 -8.84
N GLU A 70 0.97 0.97 -9.25
CA GLU A 70 0.77 0.59 -10.65
C GLU A 70 -0.65 0.91 -11.09
N GLU A 71 -0.76 1.49 -12.27
CA GLU A 71 -2.03 1.81 -12.91
C GLU A 71 -1.95 1.44 -14.37
N ASN A 72 -2.98 0.74 -14.85
CA ASN A 72 -3.23 0.55 -16.27
C ASN A 72 -4.65 1.04 -16.61
N ILE A 73 -5.09 0.82 -17.85
CA ILE A 73 -6.41 1.31 -18.31
C ILE A 73 -7.55 0.72 -17.46
N ILE A 74 -7.44 -0.51 -16.96
CA ILE A 74 -8.53 -1.23 -16.31
C ILE A 74 -8.28 -1.58 -14.84
N ALA A 75 -7.07 -1.43 -14.33
CA ALA A 75 -6.69 -1.80 -12.97
C ALA A 75 -5.78 -0.75 -12.30
N LYS A 76 -6.03 -0.50 -11.02
CA LYS A 76 -5.17 0.28 -10.11
C LYS A 76 -4.80 -0.59 -8.92
N ARG A 77 -3.51 -0.72 -8.68
CA ARG A 77 -2.91 -1.37 -7.51
C ARG A 77 -2.03 -0.33 -6.83
N TYR A 78 -2.44 0.10 -5.65
CA TYR A 78 -1.67 1.07 -4.87
C TYR A 78 -1.62 0.63 -3.43
N SER A 79 -0.44 0.60 -2.84
CA SER A 79 -0.30 0.32 -1.42
C SER A 79 0.87 1.10 -0.84
N GLU A 80 0.60 1.87 0.20
CA GLU A 80 1.62 2.54 0.99
C GLU A 80 1.44 2.24 2.47
N THR A 81 2.57 2.17 3.17
CA THR A 81 2.61 2.02 4.62
C THR A 81 3.64 2.97 5.21
N LYS A 82 3.31 3.63 6.33
CA LYS A 82 4.22 4.49 7.09
C LYS A 82 4.49 3.88 8.44
N TYR A 83 5.75 3.89 8.83
CA TYR A 83 6.23 3.39 10.12
C TYR A 83 6.94 4.49 10.88
N ALA A 84 6.54 4.72 12.13
CA ALA A 84 7.27 5.58 13.04
C ALA A 84 8.31 4.78 13.83
N LYS A 85 9.48 5.38 14.04
CA LYS A 85 10.54 4.81 14.89
C LYS A 85 9.97 4.51 16.28
N GLU A 86 10.31 3.32 16.81
CA GLU A 86 9.88 2.83 18.13
C GLU A 86 8.37 2.62 18.33
N VAL A 87 7.55 2.85 17.29
CA VAL A 87 6.09 2.64 17.33
C VAL A 87 5.65 1.53 16.37
N GLY A 88 6.22 1.48 15.17
CA GLY A 88 5.76 0.58 14.10
C GLY A 88 4.79 1.27 13.15
N MET A 89 3.86 0.52 12.57
CA MET A 89 2.94 1.03 11.53
C MET A 89 1.98 2.07 12.11
N ILE A 90 2.04 3.28 11.58
CA ILE A 90 1.15 4.38 11.98
C ILE A 90 0.05 4.66 10.95
N PHE A 91 0.28 4.27 9.69
CA PHE A 91 -0.64 4.49 8.59
C PHE A 91 -0.48 3.43 7.51
N ARG A 92 -1.59 3.02 6.90
CA ARG A 92 -1.62 2.21 5.69
C ARG A 92 -2.75 2.67 4.77
N GLU A 93 -2.48 2.71 3.48
CA GLU A 93 -3.49 2.92 2.44
C GLU A 93 -3.30 1.88 1.35
N LEU A 94 -4.36 1.14 1.02
CA LEU A 94 -4.37 0.07 0.02
C LEU A 94 -5.56 0.25 -0.91
N TRP A 95 -5.30 0.27 -2.21
CA TRP A 95 -6.28 0.38 -3.28
C TRP A 95 -6.12 -0.83 -4.19
N LEU A 96 -7.20 -1.58 -4.33
CA LEU A 96 -7.34 -2.65 -5.30
C LEU A 96 -8.61 -2.32 -6.07
N LEU A 97 -8.46 -1.70 -7.23
CA LEU A 97 -9.58 -1.16 -8.00
C LEU A 97 -9.50 -1.65 -9.42
N ASP A 98 -10.63 -2.11 -9.95
CA ASP A 98 -10.80 -2.50 -11.35
C ASP A 98 -11.98 -1.77 -11.98
N THR A 99 -11.95 -1.63 -13.30
CA THR A 99 -12.98 -0.93 -14.08
C THR A 99 -13.00 -1.40 -15.53
N GLN A 100 -14.18 -1.41 -16.14
CA GLN A 100 -14.38 -1.55 -17.59
C GLN A 100 -14.52 -0.20 -18.30
N ASN A 101 -14.64 0.91 -17.54
CA ASN A 101 -14.68 2.25 -18.09
C ASN A 101 -13.28 2.70 -18.49
N THR A 102 -12.98 2.65 -19.79
CA THR A 102 -11.66 2.99 -20.36
C THR A 102 -11.41 4.49 -20.53
N ASN A 103 -12.31 5.37 -20.07
CA ASN A 103 -12.13 6.81 -20.15
C ASN A 103 -11.06 7.31 -19.16
N THR A 104 -9.82 7.39 -19.63
CA THR A 104 -8.65 7.82 -18.84
C THR A 104 -8.65 9.31 -18.45
N ASN A 105 -9.59 10.11 -18.98
CA ASN A 105 -9.75 11.52 -18.54
C ASN A 105 -10.39 11.64 -17.15
N ILE A 106 -11.02 10.56 -16.66
CA ILE A 106 -11.62 10.49 -15.33
C ILE A 106 -10.61 9.86 -14.38
N PRO A 107 -10.33 10.44 -13.19
CA PRO A 107 -9.45 9.84 -12.20
C PRO A 107 -9.87 8.40 -11.89
N PHE A 108 -8.91 7.48 -11.74
CA PHE A 108 -9.19 6.04 -11.58
C PHE A 108 -10.24 5.78 -10.48
N ARG A 109 -10.10 6.44 -9.34
CA ARG A 109 -11.04 6.34 -8.20
C ARG A 109 -12.50 6.63 -8.57
N ASN A 110 -12.74 7.53 -9.51
CA ASN A 110 -14.08 7.96 -9.91
C ASN A 110 -14.69 7.07 -11.01
N ARG A 111 -13.85 6.31 -11.72
CA ARG A 111 -14.29 5.33 -12.73
C ARG A 111 -14.18 3.88 -12.25
N ALA A 112 -13.67 3.64 -11.04
CA ALA A 112 -13.59 2.31 -10.44
C ALA A 112 -15.00 1.74 -10.24
N GLU A 113 -15.20 0.50 -10.69
CA GLU A 113 -16.49 -0.20 -10.59
C GLU A 113 -16.41 -1.35 -9.59
N LYS A 114 -15.20 -1.88 -9.38
CA LYS A 114 -14.94 -3.06 -8.54
C LYS A 114 -13.77 -2.82 -7.60
N GLY A 115 -13.81 -3.53 -6.47
CA GLY A 115 -12.75 -3.58 -5.48
C GLY A 115 -12.94 -2.63 -4.30
N PHE A 116 -11.85 -2.22 -3.66
CA PHE A 116 -11.91 -1.47 -2.40
C PHE A 116 -10.73 -0.53 -2.18
N ILE A 117 -10.96 0.44 -1.30
CA ILE A 117 -9.93 1.29 -0.71
C ILE A 117 -9.95 1.06 0.80
N LEU A 118 -8.84 0.60 1.34
CA LEU A 118 -8.60 0.46 2.77
C LEU A 118 -7.70 1.59 3.25
N ARG A 119 -8.11 2.28 4.30
CA ARG A 119 -7.28 3.24 5.04
C ARG A 119 -7.26 2.87 6.51
N GLN A 120 -6.07 2.73 7.05
CA GLN A 120 -5.85 2.42 8.45
C GLN A 120 -4.92 3.48 9.05
N THR A 121 -5.31 3.99 10.21
CA THR A 121 -4.56 5.01 10.94
C THR A 121 -4.44 4.55 12.39
N LEU A 122 -3.25 4.65 12.97
CA LEU A 122 -3.05 4.36 14.38
C LEU A 122 -3.79 5.39 15.23
N VAL A 123 -4.75 4.91 16.03
CA VAL A 123 -5.55 5.76 16.92
C VAL A 123 -4.83 6.05 18.23
N ASN A 124 -4.18 5.03 18.81
CA ASN A 124 -3.45 5.17 20.07
C ASN A 124 -2.32 4.13 20.21
N HIS A 125 -1.29 4.47 20.98
CA HIS A 125 -0.21 3.58 21.45
C HIS A 125 0.41 4.16 22.73
N ASN A 126 0.95 3.28 23.57
CA ASN A 126 1.48 3.58 24.91
C ASN A 126 2.69 4.51 24.92
#